data_AF-A0A433XVK7-F1
#
_entry.id   AF-A0A433XVK7-F1
#
_cell.length_a   1.000
_cell.length_b   1.000
_cell.length_c   1.000
_cell.angle_alpha   90.00
_cell.angle_beta   90.00
_cell.angle_gamma   90.00
#
_symmetry.space_group_name_H-M   'P 1'
#
loop_
_entity.id
_entity.type
_entity.pdbx_description
1 polymer ?
#
loop_
_entity_poly.entity_id
_entity_poly.type
_entity_poly.pdbx_seq_one_letter_code
_entity_poly.pdbx_strand_id
1 'polypeptide(L)'
;MSTKILLHEEIRTVDFPAISNRYVNNSDALNECIAMIDLEIERIRRNPENSGAKCQYEPLSSIGFRKVKLFSSRSEQTLKGSRPDLRIIYRYDRIIDAVIIHTIAFRIKERPRPREDAYSIAESRTFIK
;
A
#
# COMPACT_ATOMS: atom_id res chain seq x y z
N MET A 1 -3.05 15.91 -18.75
CA MET A 1 -4.09 15.14 -18.03
C MET A 1 -3.44 14.51 -16.81
N SER A 2 -4.15 14.43 -15.68
CA SER A 2 -3.60 13.82 -14.45
C SER A 2 -4.11 12.38 -14.34
N THR A 3 -3.20 11.42 -14.15
CA THR A 3 -3.52 10.00 -13.99
C THR A 3 -4.56 9.82 -12.89
N LYS A 4 -5.56 8.98 -13.14
CA LYS A 4 -6.63 8.70 -12.19
C LYS A 4 -6.12 7.78 -11.08
N ILE A 5 -6.61 7.98 -9.86
CA ILE A 5 -6.41 7.02 -8.76
C ILE A 5 -7.74 6.30 -8.53
N LEU A 6 -7.72 4.98 -8.68
CA LEU A 6 -8.82 4.08 -8.37
C LEU A 6 -8.42 3.24 -7.16
N LEU A 7 -9.32 3.13 -6.21
CA LEU A 7 -9.15 2.28 -5.03
C LEU A 7 -9.98 1.02 -5.21
N HIS A 8 -9.41 -0.14 -4.89
CA HIS A 8 -10.20 -1.35 -4.69
C HIS A 8 -11.26 -1.09 -3.62
N GLU A 9 -12.45 -1.68 -3.80
CA GLU A 9 -13.64 -1.38 -2.98
C GLU A 9 -13.39 -1.57 -1.47
N GLU A 10 -12.66 -2.62 -1.12
CA GLU A 10 -12.34 -2.95 0.27
C GLU A 10 -11.32 -2.01 0.94
N ILE A 11 -10.64 -1.11 0.22
CA ILE A 11 -9.65 -0.23 0.86
C ILE A 11 -10.30 0.66 1.91
N ARG A 12 -11.52 1.15 1.63
CA ARG A 12 -12.23 2.05 2.54
C ARG A 12 -12.83 1.33 3.73
N THR A 13 -13.25 0.08 3.56
CA THR A 13 -14.01 -0.69 4.56
C THR A 13 -13.16 -1.69 5.33
N VAL A 14 -11.98 -2.06 4.82
CA VAL A 14 -11.08 -3.05 5.43
C VAL A 14 -9.73 -2.43 5.75
N ASP A 15 -9.03 -1.87 4.76
CA ASP A 15 -7.63 -1.45 4.92
C ASP A 15 -7.51 -0.25 5.87
N PHE A 16 -8.25 0.84 5.60
CA PHE A 16 -8.19 2.02 6.47
C PHE A 16 -8.65 1.72 7.91
N PRO A 17 -9.75 0.99 8.17
CA PRO A 17 -10.09 0.56 9.52
C PRO A 17 -9.00 -0.27 10.20
N ALA A 18 -8.36 -1.21 9.50
CA ALA A 18 -7.26 -2.00 10.06
C ALA A 18 -6.04 -1.14 10.39
N ILE A 19 -5.73 -0.13 9.57
CA ILE A 19 -4.69 0.87 9.85
C ILE A 19 -5.08 1.67 11.10
N SER A 20 -6.28 2.24 11.14
CA SER A 20 -6.76 3.04 12.28
C SER A 20 -6.73 2.27 13.60
N ASN A 21 -7.13 1.00 13.60
CA ASN A 21 -7.10 0.13 14.78
C ASN A 21 -5.68 -0.05 15.34
N ARG A 22 -4.65 -0.01 14.48
CA ARG A 22 -3.23 -0.08 14.91
C ARG A 22 -2.82 1.15 15.74
N TYR A 23 -3.52 2.27 15.58
CA TYR A 23 -3.22 3.55 16.21
C TYR A 23 -4.33 4.02 17.15
N VAL A 24 -5.16 3.10 17.67
CA VAL A 24 -6.34 3.43 18.51
C VAL A 24 -6.01 4.37 19.69
N ASN A 25 -4.79 4.29 20.23
CA ASN A 25 -4.33 5.11 21.36
C ASN A 25 -3.39 6.26 20.94
N ASN A 26 -3.22 6.53 19.64
CA ASN A 26 -2.29 7.54 19.14
C ASN A 26 -2.78 8.19 17.84
N SER A 27 -3.69 9.15 17.98
CA SER A 27 -4.31 9.89 16.86
C SER A 27 -3.29 10.66 16.02
N ASP A 28 -2.23 11.19 16.64
CA ASP A 28 -1.22 11.98 15.94
C ASP A 28 -0.39 11.10 15.00
N ALA A 29 0.01 9.92 15.46
CA ALA A 29 0.69 8.93 14.62
C ALA A 29 -0.22 8.40 13.49
N LEU A 30 -1.52 8.26 13.75
CA LEU A 30 -2.49 7.93 12.70
C LEU A 30 -2.54 9.02 11.64
N ASN A 31 -2.67 10.27 12.04
CA ASN A 31 -2.72 11.41 11.11
C ASN A 31 -1.43 11.53 10.28
N GLU A 32 -0.25 11.34 10.90
CA GLU A 32 1.02 11.28 10.17
C GLU A 32 1.04 10.12 9.17
N CYS A 33 0.54 8.94 9.56
CA CYS A 33 0.46 7.78 8.68
C CYS A 33 -0.46 8.05 7.47
N ILE A 34 -1.64 8.63 7.68
CA ILE A 34 -2.58 8.96 6.59
C ILE A 34 -1.98 10.03 5.67
N ALA A 35 -1.37 11.09 6.22
CA ALA A 35 -0.73 12.12 5.41
C ALA A 35 0.41 11.55 4.55
N MET A 36 1.17 10.58 5.08
CA MET A 36 2.21 9.88 4.32
C MET A 36 1.63 8.99 3.22
N ILE A 37 0.49 8.33 3.46
CA ILE A 37 -0.24 7.58 2.44
C ILE A 37 -0.67 8.52 1.31
N ASP A 38 -1.32 9.64 1.64
CA ASP A 38 -1.79 10.61 0.64
C ASP A 38 -0.65 11.20 -0.19
N LEU A 39 0.45 11.60 0.46
CA LEU A 39 1.64 12.10 -0.22
C LEU A 39 2.19 11.07 -1.23
N GLU A 40 2.20 9.80 -0.84
CA GLU A 40 2.73 8.74 -1.68
C GLU A 40 1.78 8.37 -2.82
N ILE A 41 0.47 8.40 -2.60
CA ILE A 41 -0.53 8.28 -3.66
C ILE A 41 -0.32 9.38 -4.71
N GLU A 42 -0.06 10.62 -4.29
CA GLU A 42 0.20 11.73 -5.21
C GLU A 42 1.56 11.61 -5.94
N ARG A 43 2.54 10.91 -5.36
CA ARG A 43 3.79 10.57 -6.08
C ARG A 43 3.53 9.51 -7.13
N ILE A 44 2.82 8.44 -6.75
CA ILE A 44 2.41 7.38 -7.68
C ILE A 44 1.59 7.96 -8.82
N ARG A 45 0.65 8.88 -8.54
CA ARG A 45 -0.14 9.58 -9.55
C ARG A 45 0.73 10.26 -10.61
N ARG A 46 1.81 10.92 -10.19
CA ARG A 46 2.70 11.67 -11.09
C ARG A 46 3.62 10.79 -11.93
N ASN A 47 4.04 9.64 -11.40
CA ASN A 47 4.95 8.74 -12.10
C ASN A 47 4.67 7.27 -11.73
N PRO A 48 3.55 6.71 -12.22
CA PRO A 48 3.05 5.43 -11.73
C PRO A 48 3.98 4.26 -12.07
N GLU A 49 4.72 4.36 -13.16
CA GLU A 49 5.62 3.30 -13.63
C GLU A 49 6.94 3.23 -12.87
N ASN A 50 7.30 4.27 -12.12
CA ASN A 50 8.60 4.36 -11.47
C ASN A 50 8.52 4.63 -9.95
N SER A 51 7.37 5.04 -9.41
CA SER A 51 7.26 5.40 -7.99
C SER A 51 7.45 4.21 -7.03
N GLY A 52 6.94 3.02 -7.38
CA GLY A 52 7.20 1.78 -6.64
C GLY A 52 8.36 0.92 -7.16
N ALA A 53 8.62 -0.20 -6.49
CA ALA A 53 9.37 -1.33 -7.03
C ALA A 53 8.41 -2.41 -7.57
N LYS A 54 8.84 -3.25 -8.50
CA LYS A 54 8.03 -4.40 -8.93
C LYS A 54 7.71 -5.33 -7.74
N CYS A 55 6.52 -5.93 -7.77
CA CYS A 55 6.19 -7.03 -6.86
C CYS A 55 7.13 -8.22 -7.09
N GLN A 56 7.43 -8.95 -6.02
CA GLN A 56 8.45 -10.03 -6.04
C GLN A 56 7.85 -11.42 -6.18
N TYR A 57 6.58 -11.58 -5.81
CA TYR A 57 5.93 -12.88 -5.69
C TYR A 57 4.88 -13.01 -6.76
N GLU A 58 4.86 -14.17 -7.41
CA GLU A 58 3.73 -14.57 -8.24
C GLU A 58 2.46 -14.65 -7.38
N PRO A 59 1.30 -14.37 -7.97
CA PRO A 59 1.07 -13.96 -9.36
C PRO A 59 1.19 -12.44 -9.61
N LEU A 60 1.43 -11.65 -8.55
CA LEU A 60 1.46 -10.19 -8.64
C LEU A 60 2.62 -9.67 -9.51
N SER A 61 3.77 -10.35 -9.49
CA SER A 61 4.91 -10.00 -10.34
C SER A 61 4.59 -10.09 -11.83
N SER A 62 3.97 -11.18 -12.30
CA SER A 62 3.65 -11.38 -13.72
C SER A 62 2.57 -10.43 -14.23
N ILE A 63 1.64 -10.01 -13.37
CA ILE A 63 0.56 -9.06 -13.73
C ILE A 63 1.04 -7.60 -13.69
N GLY A 64 2.32 -7.36 -13.36
CA GLY A 64 2.92 -6.04 -13.40
C GLY A 64 2.57 -5.16 -12.19
N PHE A 65 2.22 -5.77 -11.06
CA PHE A 65 2.02 -5.02 -9.83
C PHE A 65 3.32 -4.40 -9.32
N ARG A 66 3.15 -3.26 -8.66
CA ARG A 66 4.21 -2.48 -8.05
C ARG A 66 3.87 -2.22 -6.60
N LYS A 67 4.91 -2.08 -5.78
CA LYS A 67 4.83 -1.84 -4.34
C LYS A 67 5.63 -0.63 -3.93
N VAL A 68 5.07 0.21 -3.08
CA VAL A 68 5.79 1.27 -2.37
C VAL A 68 5.92 0.89 -0.90
N LYS A 69 7.05 1.24 -0.31
CA LYS A 69 7.30 1.11 1.13
C LYS A 69 7.03 2.44 1.79
N LEU A 70 6.18 2.47 2.81
CA LEU A 70 5.97 3.65 3.62
C LEU A 70 6.50 3.38 5.01
N PHE A 71 7.26 4.34 5.52
CA PHE A 71 7.63 4.47 6.91
C PHE A 71 6.69 5.53 7.48
N SER A 72 5.98 5.24 8.58
CA SER A 72 4.90 6.12 9.05
C SER A 72 5.41 7.40 9.70
N SER A 73 6.68 7.77 9.49
CA SER A 73 7.29 8.89 10.20
C SER A 73 8.66 9.33 9.67
N ARG A 74 8.94 10.63 9.80
CA ARG A 74 10.20 11.24 9.32
C ARG A 74 11.44 10.88 10.13
N SER A 75 11.33 10.73 11.44
CA SER A 75 12.48 10.50 12.35
C SER A 75 12.95 9.03 12.41
N GLU A 76 12.43 8.17 11.53
CA GLU A 76 12.65 6.72 11.57
C GLU A 76 13.91 6.29 10.82
N GLN A 77 14.47 7.24 10.06
CA GLN A 77 15.78 7.06 9.44
C GLN A 77 16.91 6.95 10.48
N THR A 78 16.68 7.23 11.78
CA THR A 78 17.78 7.40 12.74
C THR A 78 17.69 6.68 14.09
N LEU A 79 16.59 6.04 14.54
CA LEU A 79 16.59 5.31 15.83
C LEU A 79 15.76 4.00 15.84
N LYS A 80 16.29 2.98 16.53
CA LYS A 80 15.73 1.63 16.71
C LYS A 80 14.41 1.66 17.50
N GLY A 81 13.35 1.07 16.94
CA GLY A 81 12.04 0.86 17.59
C GLY A 81 10.88 0.76 16.60
N SER A 82 11.09 0.04 15.49
CA SER A 82 10.18 -0.34 14.38
C SER A 82 8.78 0.31 14.36
N ARG A 83 8.65 1.36 13.56
CA ARG A 83 7.37 1.86 13.08
C ARG A 83 6.98 1.05 11.81
N PRO A 84 5.72 1.14 11.38
CA PRO A 84 5.10 0.13 10.57
C PRO A 84 5.71 0.02 9.17
N ASP A 85 5.96 -1.22 8.77
CA ASP A 85 6.38 -1.59 7.42
C ASP A 85 5.16 -1.61 6.47
N LEU A 86 4.52 -0.46 6.25
CA LEU A 86 3.31 -0.33 5.42
C LEU A 86 3.66 -0.46 3.92
N ARG A 87 2.73 -1.02 3.15
CA ARG A 87 2.85 -1.22 1.71
C ARG A 87 1.61 -0.70 1.00
N ILE A 88 1.82 0.13 -0.02
CA ILE A 88 0.82 0.37 -1.07
C ILE A 88 1.16 -0.58 -2.21
N ILE A 89 0.22 -1.45 -2.58
CA ILE A 89 0.35 -2.33 -3.75
C ILE A 89 -0.65 -1.87 -4.80
N TYR A 90 -0.14 -1.59 -6.00
CA TYR A 90 -0.92 -1.00 -7.08
C TYR A 90 -0.50 -1.55 -8.45
N ARG A 91 -1.36 -1.34 -9.44
CA ARG A 91 -1.07 -1.57 -10.86
C ARG A 91 -1.40 -0.30 -11.64
N TYR A 92 -0.62 -0.01 -12.67
CA TYR A 92 -0.92 1.08 -13.60
C TYR A 92 -1.52 0.53 -14.88
N ASP A 93 -2.70 1.03 -15.25
CA ASP A 93 -3.35 0.75 -16.51
C ASP A 93 -3.13 1.93 -17.46
N ARG A 94 -2.30 1.70 -18.49
CA ARG A 94 -1.96 2.71 -19.50
C ARG A 94 -3.12 3.03 -20.43
N ILE A 95 -4.09 2.14 -20.61
CA ILE A 95 -5.20 2.31 -21.56
C ILE A 95 -6.16 3.37 -21.04
N ILE A 96 -6.48 3.31 -19.75
CA ILE A 96 -7.41 4.25 -19.10
C ILE A 96 -6.71 5.35 -18.29
N ASP A 97 -5.37 5.41 -18.35
CA ASP A 97 -4.51 6.29 -17.56
C ASP A 97 -4.92 6.31 -16.08
N ALA A 98 -4.88 5.12 -15.46
CA ALA A 98 -5.32 4.94 -14.08
C ALA A 98 -4.37 4.06 -13.26
N VAL A 99 -4.09 4.49 -12.03
CA VAL A 99 -3.48 3.70 -10.98
C VAL A 99 -4.57 3.03 -10.19
N ILE A 100 -4.56 1.71 -10.16
CA ILE A 100 -5.49 0.90 -9.37
C ILE A 100 -4.76 0.41 -8.13
N ILE A 101 -5.03 1.02 -6.99
CA ILE A 101 -4.50 0.61 -5.68
C ILE A 101 -5.33 -0.59 -5.23
N HIS A 102 -4.67 -1.73 -5.02
CA HIS A 102 -5.34 -2.96 -4.58
C HIS A 102 -5.31 -3.12 -3.07
N THR A 103 -4.27 -2.64 -2.40
CA THR A 103 -4.24 -2.63 -0.93
C THR A 103 -3.26 -1.62 -0.37
N ILE A 104 -3.55 -1.18 0.85
CA ILE A 104 -2.69 -0.41 1.73
C ILE A 104 -2.65 -1.15 3.08
N ALA A 105 -1.59 -1.89 3.35
CA ALA A 105 -1.55 -2.78 4.52
C ALA A 105 -0.14 -2.93 5.09
N PHE A 106 -0.07 -3.34 6.36
CA PHE A 106 1.20 -3.63 7.01
C PHE A 106 1.80 -4.92 6.47
N ARG A 107 3.12 -4.94 6.31
CA ARG A 107 3.85 -6.16 6.02
C ARG A 107 4.01 -6.98 7.30
N ILE A 108 3.73 -8.27 7.21
CA ILE A 108 3.95 -9.25 8.27
C ILE A 108 5.13 -10.14 7.86
N LYS A 109 6.19 -10.16 8.68
CA LYS A 109 7.45 -10.87 8.38
C LYS A 109 7.41 -12.33 8.85
N GLU A 110 6.30 -13.02 8.63
CA GLU A 110 6.09 -14.41 9.05
C GLU A 110 6.07 -15.36 7.84
N ARG A 111 6.41 -16.62 8.08
CA ARG A 111 6.42 -17.71 7.08
C ARG A 111 5.70 -18.94 7.66
N PRO A 112 4.72 -19.54 6.95
CA PRO A 112 4.16 -19.11 5.66
C PRO A 112 3.53 -17.71 5.72
N ARG A 113 3.43 -17.03 4.57
CA ARG A 113 2.94 -15.64 4.53
C ARG A 113 1.46 -15.62 4.96
N PRO A 114 1.10 -14.87 6.03
CA PRO A 114 -0.28 -14.86 6.54
C PRO A 114 -1.23 -14.14 5.58
N ARG A 115 -2.53 -14.34 5.75
CA ARG A 115 -3.57 -13.79 4.85
C ARG A 115 -3.67 -12.27 4.96
N GLU A 116 -3.30 -11.74 6.11
CA GLU A 116 -3.35 -10.33 6.49
C GLU A 116 -2.11 -9.55 6.00
N ASP A 117 -1.09 -10.23 5.46
CA ASP A 117 0.04 -9.55 4.84
C ASP A 117 -0.42 -8.82 3.57
N ALA A 118 0.12 -7.61 3.35
CA ALA A 118 -0.20 -6.79 2.19
C ALA A 118 -0.14 -7.55 0.85
N TYR A 119 0.83 -8.44 0.65
CA TYR A 119 0.86 -9.22 -0.58
C TYR A 119 -0.30 -10.23 -0.69
N SER A 120 -0.65 -10.89 0.40
CA SER A 120 -1.75 -11.86 0.42
C SER A 120 -3.09 -11.18 0.16
N ILE A 121 -3.31 -9.99 0.74
CA ILE A 121 -4.51 -9.18 0.50
C ILE A 121 -4.58 -8.72 -0.97
N ALA A 122 -3.47 -8.21 -1.52
CA ALA A 122 -3.41 -7.80 -2.92
C ALA A 122 -3.70 -8.97 -3.87
N GLU A 123 -3.13 -10.15 -3.56
CA GLU A 123 -3.34 -11.35 -4.33
C GLU A 123 -4.81 -11.78 -4.30
N SER A 124 -5.42 -11.91 -3.11
CA SER A 124 -6.83 -12.32 -3.01
C SER A 124 -7.74 -11.39 -3.82
N ARG A 125 -7.52 -10.07 -3.75
CA ARG A 125 -8.30 -9.07 -4.50
C ARG A 125 -8.08 -9.09 -6.01
N THR A 126 -6.97 -9.67 -6.47
CA THR A 126 -6.67 -9.78 -7.90
C THR A 126 -7.39 -10.97 -8.54
N PHE A 127 -7.67 -12.04 -7.78
CA PHE A 127 -8.23 -13.30 -8.32
C PHE A 127 -9.63 -13.65 -7.81
N ILE A 128 -10.27 -12.76 -7.05
CA ILE A 128 -11.70 -12.90 -6.78
C ILE A 128 -12.45 -12.51 -8.08
N LYS A 129 -13.05 -13.53 -8.69
CA LYS A 129 -13.95 -13.47 -9.86
C LYS A 129 -15.33 -12.98 -9.44
#